data_AF-A0A1A8X8X0-F1
#
_entry.id   AF-A0A1A8X8X0-F1
#
_cell.length_a   1.000
_cell.length_b   1.000
_cell.length_c   1.000
_cell.angle_alpha   90.00
_cell.angle_beta   90.00
_cell.angle_gamma   90.00
#
_symmetry.space_group_name_H-M   'P 1'
#
loop_
_entity.id
_entity.type
_entity.pdbx_description
1 polymer ?
#
loop_
_entity_poly.entity_id
_entity_poly.type
_entity_poly.pdbx_seq_one_letter_code
_entity_poly.pdbx_strand_id
1 'polypeptide(L)'
;MTNSKRGTPYKSDTTAKSFWMKPKMKIFTVFLLIKLFFCFLEGIVESRNIKVIVDGNVYTLLYEPKRVKFSDLDILKIMFHANHVKHCGDSVICYILKITSKDDFKMNYLVRHIDITFDKPLKYENAYKIIGAVTNYGSTSLTVTLFGVGAESIVPDNETDIHLLRDNSKVDKNKRKEKNIERFLDQYEENDETLINVNDKNLQEIAQKKKCINYFTVKYTLVQVDESGTKSTIDENFKNEHKPMKIEKLKELINIFC
;
A
#
# COMPACT_ATOMS: atom_id res chain seq x y z
N MET A 1 -2.05 13.74 95.11
CA MET A 1 -3.42 13.26 94.85
C MET A 1 -3.38 12.51 93.51
N THR A 2 -3.19 11.18 93.48
CA THR A 2 -4.24 10.12 93.43
C THR A 2 -5.28 10.41 92.33
N ASN A 3 -5.60 9.59 91.33
CA ASN A 3 -5.60 8.13 91.08
C ASN A 3 -5.55 7.91 89.54
N SER A 4 -4.80 6.96 88.97
CA SER A 4 -5.11 5.54 88.79
C SER A 4 -6.53 5.21 88.29
N LYS A 5 -6.65 4.67 87.06
CA LYS A 5 -7.33 3.39 86.79
C LYS A 5 -7.05 2.86 85.37
N ARG A 6 -6.60 1.61 85.34
CA ARG A 6 -6.38 0.71 84.20
C ARG A 6 -7.71 0.17 83.67
N GLY A 7 -7.68 -0.35 82.44
CA GLY A 7 -8.52 -1.50 82.06
C GLY A 7 -9.00 -1.52 80.62
N THR A 8 -8.24 -2.15 79.72
CA THR A 8 -8.80 -2.90 78.57
C THR A 8 -9.47 -4.18 79.09
N PRO A 9 -10.50 -4.74 78.41
CA PRO A 9 -10.19 -5.85 77.49
C PRO A 9 -11.15 -6.09 76.31
N TYR A 10 -10.60 -6.78 75.30
CA TYR A 10 -11.20 -7.81 74.43
C TYR A 10 -12.04 -7.49 73.18
N LYS A 11 -11.73 -8.31 72.16
CA LYS A 11 -12.18 -8.41 70.76
C LYS A 11 -13.67 -8.72 70.58
N SER A 12 -14.21 -8.32 69.43
CA SER A 12 -15.08 -9.21 68.63
C SER A 12 -14.94 -8.92 67.13
N ASP A 13 -14.75 -10.00 66.37
CA ASP A 13 -14.81 -10.06 64.90
C ASP A 13 -16.23 -9.80 64.39
N THR A 14 -16.40 -9.06 63.29
CA THR A 14 -17.34 -9.45 62.20
C THR A 14 -17.19 -8.59 60.95
N THR A 15 -16.64 -9.22 59.90
CA THR A 15 -17.04 -9.16 58.48
C THR A 15 -17.94 -8.01 57.99
N ALA A 16 -17.41 -7.19 57.08
CA ALA A 16 -18.19 -6.58 56.00
C ALA A 16 -17.50 -6.85 54.65
N LYS A 17 -17.85 -8.00 54.04
CA LYS A 17 -17.72 -8.22 52.60
C LYS A 17 -18.67 -7.23 51.90
N SER A 18 -18.15 -6.40 51.01
CA SER A 18 -18.71 -6.18 49.66
C SER A 18 -18.10 -4.93 49.01
N PHE A 19 -17.16 -5.15 48.09
CA PHE A 19 -17.09 -4.29 46.92
C PHE A 19 -16.73 -5.15 45.72
N TRP A 20 -17.78 -5.52 45.00
CA TRP A 20 -17.69 -6.07 43.67
C TRP A 20 -16.98 -5.05 42.77
N MET A 21 -15.98 -5.50 42.02
CA MET A 21 -16.05 -5.52 40.55
C MET A 21 -14.72 -6.04 40.00
N LYS A 22 -14.77 -7.22 39.40
CA LYS A 22 -13.75 -7.71 38.48
C LYS A 22 -13.67 -6.75 37.27
N PRO A 23 -12.51 -6.17 36.93
CA PRO A 23 -12.32 -5.53 35.64
C PRO A 23 -11.14 -6.19 34.91
N LYS A 24 -11.11 -7.53 34.82
CA LYS A 24 -10.04 -8.22 34.07
C LYS A 24 -10.52 -8.88 32.78
N MET A 25 -11.79 -9.29 32.70
CA MET A 25 -12.34 -9.92 31.49
C MET A 25 -12.57 -8.93 30.35
N LYS A 26 -13.04 -7.70 30.63
CA LYS A 26 -13.34 -6.70 29.58
C LYS A 26 -12.09 -6.21 28.86
N ILE A 27 -10.98 -6.02 29.59
CA ILE A 27 -9.71 -5.58 29.01
C ILE A 27 -9.15 -6.66 28.08
N PHE A 28 -9.18 -7.93 28.50
CA PHE A 28 -8.76 -9.04 27.64
C PHE A 28 -9.62 -9.20 26.38
N THR A 29 -10.94 -9.01 26.48
CA THR A 29 -11.82 -9.05 25.30
C THR A 29 -11.58 -7.87 24.37
N VAL A 30 -11.30 -6.67 24.91
CA VAL A 30 -10.93 -5.50 24.10
C VAL A 30 -9.60 -5.72 23.39
N PHE A 31 -8.57 -6.26 24.06
CA PHE A 31 -7.30 -6.60 23.40
C PHE A 31 -7.46 -7.71 22.36
N LEU A 32 -8.32 -8.71 22.60
CA LEU A 32 -8.64 -9.76 21.63
C LEU A 32 -9.38 -9.18 20.41
N LEU A 33 -10.34 -8.28 20.62
CA LEU A 33 -11.08 -7.61 19.55
C LEU A 33 -10.18 -6.66 18.76
N ILE A 34 -9.26 -5.96 19.42
CA ILE A 34 -8.24 -5.13 18.76
C ILE A 34 -7.29 -6.01 17.95
N LYS A 35 -6.82 -7.14 18.49
CA LYS A 35 -6.01 -8.10 17.72
C LYS A 35 -6.78 -8.70 16.54
N LEU A 36 -8.04 -9.08 16.72
CA LEU A 36 -8.90 -9.56 15.62
C LEU A 36 -9.10 -8.45 14.59
N PHE A 37 -9.34 -7.21 15.01
CA PHE A 37 -9.45 -6.05 14.14
C PHE A 37 -8.15 -5.81 13.35
N PHE A 38 -6.98 -5.92 13.99
CA PHE A 38 -5.69 -5.87 13.31
C PHE A 38 -5.47 -7.08 12.37
N CYS A 39 -5.87 -8.30 12.73
CA CYS A 39 -5.85 -9.46 11.84
C CYS A 39 -6.81 -9.32 10.64
N PHE A 40 -7.91 -8.56 10.76
CA PHE A 40 -8.77 -8.20 9.64
C PHE A 40 -8.18 -7.05 8.79
N LEU A 41 -7.31 -6.22 9.38
CA LEU A 41 -6.55 -5.17 8.68
C LEU A 41 -5.30 -5.72 7.97
N GLU A 42 -4.75 -6.87 8.38
CA GLU A 42 -3.61 -7.55 7.73
C GLU A 42 -3.90 -7.97 6.26
N GLY A 43 -5.15 -7.79 5.78
CA GLY A 43 -5.52 -7.92 4.36
C GLY A 43 -5.56 -6.60 3.58
N ILE A 44 -5.28 -5.46 4.20
CA ILE A 44 -5.06 -4.19 3.49
C ILE A 44 -3.65 -4.26 2.93
N VAL A 45 -3.52 -4.61 1.65
CA VAL A 45 -2.21 -4.62 1.04
C VAL A 45 -1.65 -3.20 1.06
N GLU A 46 -0.60 -3.03 1.84
CA GLU A 46 0.07 -1.76 2.06
C GLU A 46 0.85 -1.37 0.79
N SER A 47 0.83 -0.09 0.42
CA SER A 47 1.68 0.42 -0.66
C SER A 47 3.15 0.16 -0.32
N ARG A 48 3.85 -0.58 -1.18
CA ARG A 48 5.23 -1.00 -0.95
C ARG A 48 6.24 -0.15 -1.72
N ASN A 49 7.37 0.13 -1.07
CA ASN A 49 8.52 0.78 -1.70
C ASN A 49 9.62 -0.27 -1.95
N ILE A 50 9.66 -0.80 -3.16
CA ILE A 50 10.56 -1.89 -3.55
C ILE A 50 11.86 -1.29 -4.11
N LYS A 51 13.02 -1.69 -3.58
CA LYS A 51 14.31 -1.32 -4.17
C LYS A 51 14.70 -2.31 -5.26
N VAL A 52 14.90 -1.82 -6.48
CA VAL A 52 15.26 -2.64 -7.66
C VAL A 52 16.60 -2.19 -8.22
N ILE A 53 17.45 -3.14 -8.63
CA ILE A 53 18.68 -2.86 -9.38
C ILE A 53 18.38 -2.98 -10.87
N VAL A 54 18.60 -1.90 -11.62
CA VAL A 54 18.50 -1.87 -13.08
C VAL A 54 19.75 -1.19 -13.63
N ASP A 55 20.47 -1.87 -14.52
CA ASP A 55 21.68 -1.35 -15.17
C ASP A 55 22.71 -0.77 -14.16
N GLY A 56 22.91 -1.47 -13.04
CA GLY A 56 23.84 -1.09 -11.97
C GLY A 56 23.38 0.07 -11.07
N ASN A 57 22.19 0.62 -11.29
CA ASN A 57 21.59 1.65 -10.44
C ASN A 57 20.46 1.08 -9.59
N VAL A 58 20.35 1.58 -8.35
CA VAL A 58 19.23 1.26 -7.47
C VAL A 58 18.12 2.29 -7.68
N TYR A 59 16.90 1.81 -7.85
CA TYR A 59 15.69 2.64 -7.95
C TYR A 59 14.66 2.20 -6.91
N THR A 60 13.82 3.14 -6.48
CA THR A 60 12.70 2.85 -5.57
C THR A 60 11.39 2.81 -6.37
N LEU A 61 10.78 1.64 -6.45
CA LEU A 61 9.53 1.37 -7.14
C LEU A 61 8.36 1.38 -6.15
N LEU A 62 7.33 2.16 -6.43
CA LEU A 62 6.01 2.05 -5.82
C LEU A 62 5.31 0.82 -6.37
N TYR A 63 4.80 -0.02 -5.48
CA TYR A 63 3.98 -1.18 -5.84
C TYR A 63 2.79 -1.31 -4.88
N GLU A 64 1.58 -1.26 -5.41
CA GLU A 64 0.37 -1.47 -4.62
C GLU A 64 -0.68 -2.28 -5.41
N PRO A 65 -1.02 -3.51 -4.98
CA PRO A 65 -2.12 -4.23 -5.58
C PRO A 65 -3.46 -3.69 -5.06
N LYS A 66 -4.41 -3.57 -5.98
CA LYS A 66 -5.75 -3.05 -5.77
C LYS A 66 -6.78 -3.97 -6.41
N ARG A 67 -8.02 -3.88 -5.93
CA ARG A 67 -9.17 -4.53 -6.55
C ARG A 67 -10.32 -3.55 -6.62
N VAL A 68 -10.95 -3.46 -7.78
CA VAL A 68 -12.10 -2.58 -8.00
C VAL A 68 -13.28 -3.06 -7.17
N LYS A 69 -13.73 -2.22 -6.24
CA LYS A 69 -14.90 -2.46 -5.38
C LYS A 69 -16.16 -1.96 -6.07
N PHE A 70 -17.31 -2.42 -5.59
CA PHE A 70 -18.60 -1.94 -6.09
C PHE A 70 -18.77 -0.42 -5.90
N SER A 71 -18.27 0.11 -4.78
CA SER A 71 -18.23 1.55 -4.47
C SER A 71 -17.41 2.37 -5.45
N ASP A 72 -16.54 1.73 -6.23
CA ASP A 72 -15.63 2.43 -7.12
C ASP A 72 -16.25 2.68 -8.51
N LEU A 73 -17.42 2.09 -8.77
CA LEU A 73 -18.06 2.07 -10.07
C LEU A 73 -19.04 3.23 -10.26
N ASP A 74 -19.18 3.65 -11.51
CA ASP A 74 -20.25 4.53 -11.95
C ASP A 74 -21.47 3.76 -12.48
N ILE A 75 -22.46 4.50 -13.00
CA ILE A 75 -23.68 3.94 -13.60
C ILE A 75 -23.40 3.06 -14.83
N LEU A 76 -22.24 3.20 -15.48
CA LEU A 76 -21.81 2.39 -16.62
C LEU A 76 -21.08 1.11 -16.18
N LYS A 77 -21.00 0.85 -14.87
CA LYS A 77 -20.33 -0.32 -14.26
C LYS A 77 -18.82 -0.36 -14.56
N ILE A 78 -18.22 0.80 -14.80
CA ILE A 78 -16.77 0.98 -14.90
C ILE A 78 -16.29 1.86 -13.76
N MET A 79 -15.00 1.77 -13.46
CA MET A 79 -14.40 2.56 -12.39
C MET A 79 -14.55 4.05 -12.68
N PHE A 80 -15.18 4.78 -11.75
CA PHE A 80 -15.36 6.22 -11.86
C PHE A 80 -14.00 6.92 -11.89
N HIS A 81 -13.84 7.90 -12.78
CA HIS A 81 -12.54 8.54 -13.05
C HIS A 81 -11.91 9.14 -11.78
N ALA A 82 -12.71 9.74 -10.88
CA ALA A 82 -12.21 10.29 -9.62
C ALA A 82 -11.60 9.23 -8.69
N ASN A 83 -12.07 7.98 -8.76
CA ASN A 83 -11.50 6.88 -7.97
C ASN A 83 -10.10 6.49 -8.45
N HIS A 84 -9.76 6.74 -9.72
CA HIS A 84 -8.40 6.51 -10.20
C HIS A 84 -7.44 7.50 -9.53
N VAL A 85 -7.84 8.78 -9.50
CA VAL A 85 -7.10 9.85 -8.81
C VAL A 85 -6.99 9.57 -7.31
N LYS A 86 -8.05 9.07 -6.68
CA LYS A 86 -8.04 8.68 -5.27
C LYS A 86 -7.06 7.55 -5.02
N HIS A 87 -7.20 6.42 -5.71
CA HIS A 87 -6.36 5.25 -5.50
C HIS A 87 -4.88 5.59 -5.75
N CYS A 88 -4.57 6.31 -6.82
CA CYS A 88 -3.20 6.74 -7.11
C CYS A 88 -2.68 7.80 -6.13
N GLY A 89 -3.54 8.73 -5.71
CA GLY A 89 -3.18 9.77 -4.73
C GLY A 89 -2.77 9.16 -3.40
N ASP A 90 -3.56 8.21 -2.90
CA ASP A 90 -3.28 7.46 -1.68
C ASP A 90 -1.92 6.72 -1.80
N SER A 91 -1.68 6.03 -2.92
CA SER A 91 -0.40 5.35 -3.17
C SER A 91 0.78 6.32 -3.19
N VAL A 92 0.63 7.47 -3.86
CA VAL A 92 1.68 8.50 -3.95
C VAL A 92 2.00 9.10 -2.59
N ILE A 93 0.98 9.38 -1.77
CA ILE A 93 1.17 9.88 -0.41
C ILE A 93 2.03 8.89 0.39
N CYS A 94 1.66 7.61 0.40
CA CYS A 94 2.41 6.57 1.11
C CYS A 94 3.84 6.45 0.59
N TYR A 95 4.01 6.42 -0.73
CA TYR A 95 5.32 6.31 -1.38
C TYR A 95 6.25 7.48 -1.00
N ILE A 96 5.75 8.71 -1.11
CA ILE A 96 6.51 9.92 -0.79
C ILE A 96 6.87 9.96 0.69
N LEU A 97 5.90 9.70 1.58
CA LEU A 97 6.16 9.66 3.02
C LEU A 97 7.31 8.70 3.33
N LYS A 98 7.27 7.47 2.80
CA LYS A 98 8.29 6.43 3.01
C LYS A 98 9.68 6.81 2.48
N ILE A 99 9.79 7.52 1.35
CA ILE A 99 11.11 7.96 0.85
C ILE A 99 11.63 9.23 1.53
N THR A 100 10.75 10.03 2.15
CA THR A 100 11.14 11.28 2.83
C THR A 100 11.40 11.14 4.34
N SER A 101 10.92 10.09 4.99
CA SER A 101 10.81 9.99 6.46
C SER A 101 12.11 9.68 7.21
N LYS A 102 13.22 10.38 6.89
CA LYS A 102 14.45 10.29 7.70
C LYS A 102 14.39 11.12 8.99
N ASP A 103 13.59 12.18 9.03
CA ASP A 103 13.29 12.92 10.25
C ASP A 103 11.94 13.64 10.07
N ASP A 104 11.04 13.45 11.04
CA ASP A 104 9.69 14.00 11.17
C ASP A 104 8.68 13.63 10.06
N PHE A 105 7.47 13.25 10.49
CA PHE A 105 6.28 13.01 9.65
C PHE A 105 5.76 14.31 8.97
N LYS A 106 6.62 15.08 8.31
CA LYS A 106 6.27 16.30 7.61
C LYS A 106 6.16 16.01 6.12
N MET A 107 4.92 15.90 5.64
CA MET A 107 4.65 15.81 4.20
C MET A 107 4.86 17.19 3.56
N ASN A 108 6.08 17.44 3.10
CA ASN A 108 6.51 18.73 2.55
C ASN A 108 6.24 18.86 1.05
N TYR A 109 5.26 18.13 0.51
CA TYR A 109 4.96 18.12 -0.91
C TYR A 109 3.49 18.43 -1.17
N LEU A 110 3.24 19.34 -2.10
CA LEU A 110 1.91 19.69 -2.58
C LEU A 110 1.71 19.22 -4.02
N VAL A 111 0.54 18.68 -4.30
CA VAL A 111 0.16 18.32 -5.67
C VAL A 111 -0.08 19.59 -6.47
N ARG A 112 0.71 19.81 -7.53
CA ARG A 112 0.53 20.92 -8.47
C ARG A 112 -0.28 20.52 -9.68
N HIS A 113 -0.05 19.32 -10.20
CA HIS A 113 -0.67 18.87 -11.44
C HIS A 113 -0.80 17.34 -11.46
N ILE A 114 -1.89 16.87 -12.07
CA ILE A 114 -2.18 15.46 -12.30
C ILE A 114 -2.58 15.29 -13.77
N ASP A 115 -1.78 14.55 -14.52
CA ASP A 115 -2.11 14.12 -15.87
C ASP A 115 -2.49 12.65 -15.86
N ILE A 116 -3.70 12.32 -16.30
CA ILE A 116 -4.17 10.93 -16.41
C ILE A 116 -4.56 10.60 -17.85
N THR A 117 -4.11 9.45 -18.34
CA THR A 117 -4.51 8.85 -19.61
C THR A 117 -5.19 7.52 -19.32
N PHE A 118 -6.37 7.31 -19.90
CA PHE A 118 -7.14 6.07 -19.75
C PHE A 118 -7.03 5.25 -21.05
N ASP A 119 -6.46 4.06 -20.96
CA ASP A 119 -6.28 3.16 -22.10
C ASP A 119 -7.39 2.11 -22.18
N LYS A 120 -7.81 1.57 -21.03
CA LYS A 120 -8.89 0.58 -20.92
C LYS A 120 -9.69 0.77 -19.63
N PRO A 121 -11.01 0.49 -19.65
CA PRO A 121 -11.84 0.60 -18.46
C PRO A 121 -11.53 -0.52 -17.45
N LEU A 122 -11.50 -0.15 -16.18
CA LEU A 122 -11.52 -1.08 -15.05
C LEU A 122 -12.97 -1.39 -14.67
N LYS A 123 -13.29 -2.67 -14.46
CA LYS A 123 -14.63 -3.16 -14.09
C LYS A 123 -14.64 -3.80 -12.70
N TYR A 124 -15.84 -4.06 -12.18
CA TYR A 124 -16.04 -4.75 -10.90
C TYR A 124 -15.13 -5.98 -10.77
N GLU A 125 -14.54 -6.16 -9.58
CA GLU A 125 -13.64 -7.25 -9.23
C GLU A 125 -12.33 -7.35 -10.01
N ASN A 126 -12.06 -6.47 -10.99
CA ASN A 126 -10.77 -6.44 -11.65
C ASN A 126 -9.67 -6.24 -10.61
N ALA A 127 -8.75 -7.20 -10.54
CA ALA A 127 -7.50 -7.06 -9.82
C ALA A 127 -6.52 -6.31 -10.71
N TYR A 128 -5.89 -5.28 -10.16
CA TYR A 128 -4.89 -4.49 -10.86
C TYR A 128 -3.83 -4.05 -9.85
N LYS A 129 -2.73 -3.52 -10.34
CA LYS A 129 -1.61 -3.04 -9.54
C LYS A 129 -1.30 -1.61 -9.96
N ILE A 130 -1.02 -0.76 -8.99
CA ILE A 130 -0.45 0.56 -9.21
C ILE A 130 1.05 0.38 -9.06
N ILE A 131 1.77 0.60 -10.17
CA ILE A 131 3.22 0.48 -10.21
C ILE A 131 3.79 1.81 -10.69
N GLY A 132 4.79 2.35 -10.01
CA GLY A 132 5.35 3.63 -10.40
C GLY A 132 6.68 3.96 -9.77
N ALA A 133 7.25 5.10 -10.15
CA ALA A 133 8.50 5.59 -9.60
C ALA A 133 8.60 7.11 -9.80
N VAL A 134 9.56 7.74 -9.11
CA VAL A 134 10.02 9.06 -9.52
C VAL A 134 10.64 8.95 -10.92
N THR A 135 10.23 9.83 -11.82
CA THR A 135 10.64 9.82 -13.23
C THR A 135 11.31 11.11 -13.68
N ASN A 136 11.17 12.18 -12.90
CA ASN A 136 11.82 13.45 -13.16
C ASN A 136 11.99 14.28 -11.89
N TYR A 137 13.01 15.13 -11.87
CA TYR A 137 13.20 16.19 -10.89
C TYR A 137 13.37 17.53 -11.60
N GLY A 138 12.70 18.55 -11.07
CA GLY A 138 13.05 19.96 -11.25
C GLY A 138 13.86 20.46 -10.06
N SER A 139 14.01 21.78 -9.95
CA SER A 139 14.65 22.40 -8.77
C SER A 139 13.79 22.22 -7.51
N THR A 140 12.49 22.52 -7.59
CA THR A 140 11.55 22.49 -6.46
C THR A 140 10.42 21.49 -6.65
N SER A 141 10.51 20.60 -7.65
CA SER A 141 9.42 19.70 -8.00
C SER A 141 9.93 18.32 -8.39
N LEU A 142 9.11 17.30 -8.16
CA LEU A 142 9.36 15.95 -8.65
C LEU A 142 8.13 15.43 -9.39
N THR A 143 8.35 14.50 -10.31
CA THR A 143 7.27 13.85 -11.07
C THR A 143 7.26 12.36 -10.76
N VAL A 144 6.18 11.88 -10.17
CA VAL A 144 5.91 10.44 -9.99
C VAL A 144 5.02 9.98 -11.14
N THR A 145 5.50 9.01 -11.92
CA THR A 145 4.70 8.36 -12.96
C THR A 145 4.22 7.01 -12.47
N LEU A 146 2.93 6.74 -12.63
CA LEU A 146 2.23 5.54 -12.19
C LEU A 146 1.54 4.88 -13.38
N PHE A 147 1.43 3.56 -13.32
CA PHE A 147 0.68 2.75 -14.26
C PHE A 147 -0.27 1.85 -13.49
N GLY A 148 -1.54 1.87 -13.89
CA GLY A 148 -2.55 0.92 -13.43
C GLY A 148 -2.55 -0.29 -14.36
N VAL A 149 -2.00 -1.41 -13.91
CA VAL A 149 -1.81 -2.59 -14.76
C VAL A 149 -2.48 -3.84 -14.21
N GLY A 150 -3.02 -4.67 -15.09
CA GLY A 150 -3.51 -6.01 -14.75
C GLY A 150 -2.82 -7.06 -15.59
N ALA A 151 -3.00 -8.34 -15.24
CA ALA A 151 -2.61 -9.45 -16.09
C ALA A 151 -3.81 -9.89 -16.94
N GLU A 152 -3.68 -9.85 -18.27
CA GLU A 152 -4.65 -10.53 -19.16
C GLU A 152 -4.35 -12.03 -19.06
N SER A 153 -5.35 -12.83 -18.70
CA SER A 153 -5.32 -14.21 -19.14
C SER A 153 -5.67 -14.22 -20.61
N ILE A 154 -4.87 -14.89 -21.43
CA ILE A 154 -5.18 -15.13 -22.84
C ILE A 154 -6.38 -16.09 -22.87
N VAL A 155 -7.58 -15.55 -22.72
CA VAL A 155 -8.85 -16.21 -23.04
C VAL A 155 -9.67 -15.17 -23.80
N PRO A 156 -10.11 -15.45 -25.03
CA PRO A 156 -10.90 -14.51 -25.80
C PRO A 156 -12.21 -14.21 -25.10
N ASP A 157 -12.56 -12.93 -25.02
CA ASP A 157 -13.86 -12.42 -24.60
C ASP A 157 -14.92 -12.80 -25.64
N ASN A 158 -15.39 -14.04 -25.59
CA ASN A 158 -16.68 -14.40 -26.13
C ASN A 158 -17.57 -14.75 -24.93
N GLU A 159 -18.49 -13.84 -24.61
CA GLU A 159 -19.92 -14.14 -24.43
C GLU A 159 -20.59 -13.08 -23.55
N THR A 160 -21.50 -12.36 -24.18
CA THR A 160 -22.78 -12.02 -23.58
C THR A 160 -23.41 -13.29 -23.02
N ASP A 161 -23.30 -13.55 -21.72
CA ASP A 161 -24.30 -14.39 -21.05
C ASP A 161 -24.35 -14.22 -19.53
N ILE A 162 -25.58 -14.19 -19.04
CA ILE A 162 -25.95 -14.21 -17.63
C ILE A 162 -25.66 -15.61 -17.10
N HIS A 163 -24.46 -15.84 -16.57
CA HIS A 163 -24.16 -17.10 -15.87
C HIS A 163 -23.83 -16.87 -14.40
N LEU A 164 -24.80 -17.24 -13.54
CA LEU A 164 -24.72 -17.34 -12.09
C LEU A 164 -23.78 -18.45 -11.58
N LEU A 165 -22.99 -19.07 -12.45
CA LEU A 165 -22.01 -20.10 -12.10
C LEU A 165 -20.73 -19.84 -12.89
N ARG A 166 -19.92 -18.92 -12.38
CA ARG A 166 -18.59 -18.60 -12.92
C ARG A 166 -17.68 -19.82 -12.72
N ASP A 167 -17.11 -20.32 -13.81
CA ASP A 167 -16.16 -21.43 -13.77
C ASP A 167 -14.88 -21.00 -13.00
N ASN A 168 -14.76 -21.48 -11.76
CA ASN A 168 -13.70 -21.11 -10.82
C ASN A 168 -12.30 -21.56 -11.27
N SER A 169 -12.22 -22.52 -12.20
CA SER A 169 -10.95 -23.11 -12.64
C SER A 169 -10.01 -22.10 -13.32
N LYS A 170 -10.56 -21.12 -14.05
CA LYS A 170 -9.80 -20.05 -14.73
C LYS A 170 -9.35 -18.95 -13.77
N VAL A 171 -10.23 -18.56 -12.85
CA VAL A 171 -9.91 -17.63 -11.75
C VAL A 171 -8.77 -18.19 -10.89
N ASP A 172 -8.80 -19.50 -10.62
CA ASP A 172 -7.79 -20.17 -9.80
C ASP A 172 -6.39 -20.21 -10.43
N LYS A 173 -6.28 -20.39 -11.75
CA LYS A 173 -4.97 -20.37 -12.45
C LYS A 173 -4.32 -18.98 -12.43
N ASN A 174 -5.11 -17.91 -12.62
CA ASN A 174 -4.62 -16.54 -12.51
C ASN A 174 -4.23 -16.20 -11.07
N LYS A 175 -5.07 -16.59 -10.10
CA LYS A 175 -4.79 -16.44 -8.67
C LYS A 175 -3.51 -17.16 -8.25
N ARG A 176 -3.17 -18.31 -8.86
CA ARG A 176 -1.90 -19.01 -8.61
C ARG A 176 -0.68 -18.26 -9.16
N LYS A 177 -0.77 -17.60 -10.32
CA LYS A 177 0.34 -16.81 -10.90
C LYS A 177 0.55 -15.47 -10.19
N GLU A 178 -0.54 -14.79 -9.79
CA GLU A 178 -0.46 -13.57 -8.96
C GLU A 178 0.18 -13.87 -7.60
N LYS A 179 -0.22 -14.99 -6.97
CA LYS A 179 0.40 -15.48 -5.73
C LYS A 179 1.90 -15.69 -5.82
N ASN A 180 2.50 -15.91 -6.99
CA ASN A 180 3.93 -16.14 -7.09
C ASN A 180 4.74 -14.84 -6.95
N ILE A 181 4.30 -13.76 -7.58
CA ILE A 181 4.94 -12.44 -7.39
C ILE A 181 4.64 -11.90 -6.01
N GLU A 182 3.39 -12.03 -5.54
CA GLU A 182 3.05 -11.59 -4.18
C GLU A 182 3.85 -12.36 -3.13
N ARG A 183 3.96 -13.69 -3.23
CA ARG A 183 4.85 -14.48 -2.34
C ARG A 183 6.31 -14.08 -2.46
N PHE A 184 6.78 -13.79 -3.67
CA PHE A 184 8.15 -13.31 -3.87
C PHE A 184 8.32 -12.00 -3.12
N LEU A 185 7.41 -11.03 -3.30
CA LEU A 185 7.42 -9.73 -2.62
C LEU A 185 7.14 -9.81 -1.11
N ASP A 186 6.43 -10.84 -0.63
CA ASP A 186 6.17 -11.08 0.80
C ASP A 186 7.42 -11.60 1.53
N GLN A 187 8.39 -12.14 0.79
CA GLN A 187 9.71 -12.47 1.32
C GLN A 187 10.61 -11.24 1.47
N TYR A 188 10.16 -10.05 1.04
CA TYR A 188 10.89 -8.79 1.20
C TYR A 188 10.31 -7.99 2.37
N GLU A 189 11.13 -7.75 3.39
CA GLU A 189 10.85 -6.70 4.36
C GLU A 189 11.34 -5.35 3.80
N GLU A 190 10.49 -4.32 3.83
CA GLU A 190 10.83 -2.98 3.30
C GLU A 190 12.00 -2.30 4.02
N ASN A 191 12.34 -2.78 5.21
CA ASN A 191 13.42 -2.25 6.05
C ASN A 191 14.77 -2.92 5.82
N ASP A 192 14.82 -4.05 5.11
CA ASP A 192 16.09 -4.68 4.77
C ASP A 192 16.69 -4.01 3.53
N GLU A 193 18.02 -3.95 3.44
CA GLU A 193 18.77 -3.49 2.26
C GLU A 193 18.60 -4.43 1.04
N THR A 194 17.57 -5.27 1.02
CA THR A 194 17.34 -6.29 0.01
C THR A 194 17.02 -5.65 -1.32
N LEU A 195 17.97 -5.78 -2.25
CA LEU A 195 17.86 -5.25 -3.60
C LEU A 195 17.33 -6.34 -4.55
N ILE A 196 16.22 -6.07 -5.22
CA ILE A 196 15.70 -6.99 -6.26
C ILE A 196 16.49 -6.79 -7.54
N ASN A 197 17.24 -7.81 -7.95
CA ASN A 197 17.88 -7.81 -9.26
C ASN A 197 16.86 -8.23 -10.34
N VAL A 198 16.50 -7.31 -11.21
CA VAL A 198 15.49 -7.56 -12.26
C VAL A 198 15.98 -8.55 -13.33
N ASN A 199 17.30 -8.81 -13.39
CA ASN A 199 17.90 -9.82 -14.27
C ASN A 199 17.86 -11.24 -13.67
N ASP A 200 17.23 -11.44 -12.50
CA ASP A 200 16.99 -12.78 -11.97
C ASP A 200 16.21 -13.63 -12.98
N LYS A 201 16.74 -14.82 -13.30
CA LYS A 201 16.16 -15.74 -14.27
C LYS A 201 14.72 -16.11 -13.93
N ASN A 202 14.40 -16.24 -12.64
CA ASN A 202 13.05 -16.57 -12.19
C ASN A 202 12.06 -15.44 -12.47
N LEU A 203 12.46 -14.17 -12.27
CA LEU A 203 11.62 -13.01 -12.57
C LEU A 203 11.40 -12.85 -14.08
N GLN A 204 12.46 -13.04 -14.87
CA GLN A 204 12.38 -12.98 -16.33
C GLN A 204 11.48 -14.08 -16.90
N GLU A 205 11.55 -15.29 -16.36
CA GLU A 205 10.65 -16.38 -16.75
C GLU A 205 9.19 -16.09 -16.40
N ILE A 206 8.92 -15.44 -15.27
CA ILE A 206 7.56 -15.04 -14.88
C ILE A 206 7.03 -13.97 -15.84
N ALA A 207 7.86 -12.98 -16.17
CA ALA A 207 7.52 -11.89 -17.08
C ALA A 207 7.14 -12.40 -18.48
N GLN A 208 7.90 -13.36 -19.03
CA GLN A 208 7.63 -13.94 -20.35
C GLN A 208 6.30 -14.72 -20.42
N LYS A 209 5.78 -15.19 -19.28
CA LYS A 209 4.57 -16.03 -19.20
C LYS A 209 3.28 -15.23 -19.00
N LYS A 210 3.36 -13.90 -19.01
CA LYS A 210 2.25 -12.99 -18.73
C LYS A 210 2.18 -11.88 -19.77
N LYS A 211 0.95 -11.45 -20.06
CA LYS A 211 0.70 -10.26 -20.87
C LYS A 211 0.06 -9.20 -19.97
N CYS A 212 0.77 -8.11 -19.74
CA CYS A 212 0.27 -7.02 -18.94
C CYS A 212 -0.68 -6.15 -19.77
N ILE A 213 -1.81 -5.78 -19.17
CA ILE A 213 -2.75 -4.80 -19.69
C ILE A 213 -2.47 -3.50 -18.96
N ASN A 214 -2.25 -2.41 -19.70
CA ASN A 214 -2.34 -1.08 -19.14
C ASN A 214 -3.79 -0.63 -19.16
N TYR A 215 -4.33 -0.27 -17.99
CA TYR A 215 -5.64 0.36 -17.88
C TYR A 215 -5.52 1.88 -17.96
N PHE A 216 -4.50 2.44 -17.32
CA PHE A 216 -4.28 3.86 -17.27
C PHE A 216 -2.83 4.21 -16.90
N THR A 217 -2.42 5.42 -17.23
CA THR A 217 -1.16 6.04 -16.80
C THR A 217 -1.44 7.37 -16.12
N VAL A 218 -0.75 7.65 -15.02
CA VAL A 218 -0.89 8.90 -14.28
C VAL A 218 0.47 9.53 -14.02
N LYS A 219 0.56 10.86 -14.12
CA LYS A 219 1.73 11.64 -13.71
C LYS A 219 1.33 12.64 -12.65
N TYR A 220 1.90 12.51 -11.47
CA TYR A 220 1.77 13.48 -10.39
C TYR A 220 2.98 14.40 -10.39
N THR A 221 2.75 15.69 -10.57
CA THR A 221 3.77 16.72 -10.33
C THR A 221 3.60 17.27 -8.93
N LEU A 222 4.58 16.98 -8.08
CA LEU A 222 4.62 17.42 -6.69
C LEU A 222 5.63 18.55 -6.55
N VAL A 223 5.28 19.57 -5.77
CA VAL A 223 6.16 20.70 -5.46
C VAL A 223 6.55 20.62 -4.01
N GLN A 224 7.84 20.71 -3.73
CA GLN A 224 8.32 20.76 -2.35
C GLN A 224 8.07 22.15 -1.77
N VAL A 225 7.60 22.18 -0.53
CA VAL A 225 7.38 23.39 0.25
C VAL A 225 8.08 23.30 1.60
N ASP A 226 8.43 24.45 2.16
CA ASP A 226 8.91 24.55 3.54
C ASP A 226 7.75 24.68 4.54
N GLU A 227 8.09 24.84 5.82
CA GLU A 227 7.12 24.98 6.91
C GLU A 227 6.21 26.22 6.78
N SER A 228 6.63 27.21 5.99
CA SER A 228 5.83 28.41 5.67
C SER A 228 4.90 28.22 4.47
N GLY A 229 4.99 27.07 3.78
CA GLY A 229 4.28 26.80 2.53
C GLY A 229 4.95 27.41 1.30
N THR A 230 6.16 27.93 1.42
CA THR A 230 6.93 28.52 0.31
C THR A 230 7.68 27.42 -0.43
N LYS A 231 7.83 27.54 -1.75
CA LYS A 231 8.56 26.55 -2.56
C LYS A 231 9.99 26.40 -2.07
N SER A 232 10.41 25.17 -1.83
CA SER A 232 11.77 24.83 -1.43
C SER A 232 12.45 23.95 -2.47
N THR A 233 13.78 24.00 -2.50
CA THR A 233 14.59 23.20 -3.42
C THR A 233 14.71 21.78 -2.88
N ILE A 234 14.59 20.79 -3.78
CA ILE A 234 14.83 19.39 -3.46
C ILE A 234 16.33 19.17 -3.32
N ASP A 235 16.74 18.66 -2.15
CA ASP A 235 18.12 18.34 -1.81
C ASP A 235 18.75 17.37 -2.82
N GLU A 236 20.01 17.62 -3.19
CA GLU A 236 20.70 16.79 -4.18
C GLU A 236 21.04 15.40 -3.64
N ASN A 237 21.26 15.23 -2.32
CA ASN A 237 21.46 13.89 -1.76
C ASN A 237 20.18 13.07 -1.86
N PHE A 238 19.01 13.68 -1.61
CA PHE A 238 17.72 13.04 -1.84
C PHE A 238 17.54 12.58 -3.30
N LYS A 239 17.88 13.43 -4.28
CA LYS A 239 17.82 13.06 -5.71
C LYS A 239 18.78 11.92 -6.06
N ASN A 240 19.95 11.88 -5.42
CA ASN A 240 20.96 10.84 -5.62
C ASN A 240 20.56 9.50 -4.98
N GLU A 241 19.88 9.53 -3.84
CA GLU A 241 19.35 8.34 -3.17
C GLU A 241 18.11 7.78 -3.90
N HIS A 242 17.21 8.65 -4.35
CA HIS A 242 15.98 8.30 -5.04
C HIS A 242 16.03 8.74 -6.50
N LYS A 243 16.94 8.13 -7.27
CA LYS A 243 17.20 8.49 -8.67
C LYS A 243 15.93 8.41 -9.52
N PRO A 244 15.75 9.36 -10.46
CA PRO A 244 14.63 9.30 -11.39
C PRO A 244 14.82 8.15 -12.38
N MET A 245 13.79 7.33 -12.56
CA MET A 245 13.76 6.24 -13.53
C MET A 245 13.24 6.74 -14.88
N LYS A 246 13.91 6.36 -15.96
CA LYS A 246 13.39 6.61 -17.32
C LYS A 246 12.07 5.88 -17.53
N ILE A 247 11.12 6.52 -18.21
CA ILE A 247 9.77 5.97 -18.42
C ILE A 247 9.83 4.64 -19.18
N GLU A 248 10.75 4.49 -20.13
CA GLU A 248 10.94 3.27 -20.91
C GLU A 248 11.36 2.10 -20.00
N LYS A 249 12.26 2.36 -19.06
CA LYS A 249 12.70 1.38 -18.06
C LYS A 249 11.58 1.02 -17.09
N LEU A 250 10.78 2.00 -16.66
CA LEU A 250 9.62 1.73 -15.82
C LEU A 250 8.61 0.81 -16.53
N LYS A 251 8.38 1.02 -17.83
CA LYS A 251 7.54 0.14 -18.66
C LYS A 251 8.10 -1.29 -18.78
N GLU A 252 9.41 -1.45 -18.88
CA GLU A 252 10.06 -2.78 -18.84
C GLU A 252 9.77 -3.48 -17.51
N LEU A 253 9.91 -2.78 -16.38
CA LEU A 253 9.65 -3.34 -15.05
C LEU A 253 8.19 -3.72 -14.82
N ILE A 254 7.26 -2.94 -15.38
CA ILE A 254 5.83 -3.23 -15.31
C ILE A 254 5.52 -4.61 -15.90
N ASN A 255 6.22 -5.02 -16.96
CA ASN A 255 6.04 -6.35 -17.54
C ASN A 255 6.48 -7.48 -16.60
N ILE A 256 7.38 -7.19 -15.66
CA ILE A 256 7.86 -8.15 -14.66
C ILE A 256 6.89 -8.20 -13.49
N PHE A 257 6.44 -7.04 -13.00
CA PHE A 257 5.69 -6.91 -11.75
C PHE A 257 4.16 -6.96 -11.88
N CYS A 258 3.61 -7.04 -13.09
CA CYS A 258 2.23 -7.50 -13.27
C CYS A 258 2.18 -9.04 -13.00
#